data_AF-A0A1X0R9T0-F1
#
_entry.id   AF-A0A1X0R9T0-F1
#
_cell.length_a   1.000
_cell.length_b   1.000
_cell.length_c   1.000
_cell.angle_alpha   90.00
_cell.angle_beta   90.00
_cell.angle_gamma   90.00
#
_symmetry.space_group_name_H-M   'P 1'
#
loop_
_entity.id
_entity.type
_entity.pdbx_description
1 polymer ?
#
loop_
_entity_poly.entity_id
_entity_poly.type
_entity_poly.pdbx_seq_one_letter_code
_entity_poly.pdbx_strand_id
1 'polypeptide(L)'
;MHIIDSIPLSTPPPSVNSREGAAVKVSEEILSNVPLVDVKKVLVVGSGGLSIGQAGEFDYSGSQAIKALRESGIQTILVNPNIATIQTSHTLADKVYFLPVTCEYVSHILEKERPDGILLTFGGQTALNCGIELDRSGILKRLNVKVLGTPIKTLITSEDRDLFVKALNGNSFSELIGEI
;
A
#
# COMPACT_ATOMS: atom_id res chain seq x y z
N MET A 1 44.01 -14.00 24.06
CA MET A 1 42.91 -14.19 23.09
C MET A 1 42.07 -12.91 23.10
N HIS A 2 42.61 -11.85 22.48
CA HIS A 2 42.02 -10.52 22.33
C HIS A 2 42.09 -10.20 20.84
N ILE A 3 41.01 -10.42 20.08
CA ILE A 3 40.97 -10.12 18.62
C ILE A 3 39.67 -9.40 18.19
N ILE A 4 38.70 -9.14 19.06
CA ILE A 4 37.41 -8.57 18.62
C ILE A 4 37.19 -7.07 18.90
N ASP A 5 38.11 -6.38 19.58
CA ASP A 5 37.89 -4.99 20.01
C ASP A 5 38.44 -3.91 19.03
N SER A 6 38.86 -4.29 17.82
CA SER A 6 39.58 -3.39 16.91
C SER A 6 38.91 -3.11 15.56
N ILE A 7 37.60 -3.35 15.42
CA ILE A 7 36.88 -2.90 14.22
C ILE A 7 36.42 -1.45 14.48
N PRO A 8 37.00 -0.43 13.81
CA PRO A 8 36.50 0.93 13.94
C PRO A 8 35.03 0.94 13.50
N LEU A 9 34.15 1.52 14.34
CA LEU A 9 32.77 1.79 13.94
C LEU A 9 32.83 2.53 12.62
N SER A 10 32.38 1.85 11.56
CA SER A 10 32.22 2.41 10.24
C SER A 10 31.46 3.72 10.37
N THR A 11 31.93 4.72 9.63
CA THR A 11 31.33 6.05 9.46
C THR A 11 29.80 6.02 9.61
N PRO A 12 29.20 6.99 10.34
CA PRO A 12 27.75 7.07 10.45
C PRO A 12 27.13 7.01 9.04
N PRO A 13 26.00 6.29 8.86
CA PRO A 13 25.33 6.27 7.56
C PRO A 13 25.12 7.71 7.10
N PRO A 14 25.35 8.01 5.81
CA PRO A 14 25.23 9.36 5.29
C PRO A 14 23.89 9.94 5.71
N SER A 15 23.90 11.18 6.19
CA SER A 15 22.68 11.90 6.54
C SER A 15 21.73 11.88 5.35
N VAL A 16 20.52 11.36 5.53
CA VAL A 16 19.52 11.09 4.47
C VAL A 16 18.99 12.36 3.77
N ASN A 17 19.59 13.52 4.03
CA ASN A 17 19.12 14.83 3.54
C ASN A 17 19.87 15.41 2.33
N SER A 18 20.81 14.72 1.70
CA SER A 18 21.32 15.17 0.39
C SER A 18 20.52 14.50 -0.73
N ARG A 19 19.31 15.02 -0.99
CA ARG A 19 18.53 14.73 -2.21
C ARG A 19 19.24 15.38 -3.42
N GLU A 20 20.41 14.89 -3.77
CA GLU A 20 21.19 15.42 -4.89
C GLU A 20 21.54 14.29 -5.86
N GLY A 21 21.12 14.45 -7.11
CA GLY A 21 21.38 13.50 -8.18
C GLY A 21 20.49 13.74 -9.40
N ALA A 22 20.96 13.37 -10.59
CA ALA A 22 20.21 13.57 -11.84
C ALA A 22 18.82 12.89 -11.80
N ALA A 23 18.71 11.71 -11.19
CA ALA A 23 17.44 10.99 -11.05
C ALA A 23 16.43 11.70 -10.14
N VAL A 24 16.89 12.43 -9.11
CA VAL A 24 16.01 13.21 -8.23
C VAL A 24 15.46 14.41 -8.99
N LYS A 25 16.32 15.14 -9.72
CA LYS A 25 15.90 16.30 -10.51
C LYS A 25 14.89 15.93 -11.60
N VAL A 26 15.14 14.84 -12.32
CA VAL A 26 14.21 14.32 -13.32
C VAL A 26 12.88 13.92 -12.68
N SER A 27 12.92 13.23 -11.54
CA SER A 27 11.69 12.87 -10.81
C SER A 27 10.91 14.09 -10.34
N GLU A 28 11.58 15.11 -9.78
CA GLU A 28 10.93 16.35 -9.33
C GLU A 28 10.29 17.11 -10.50
N GLU A 29 10.97 17.18 -11.64
CA GLU A 29 10.44 17.82 -12.84
C GLU A 29 9.19 17.09 -13.36
N ILE A 30 9.22 15.76 -13.44
CA ILE A 30 8.07 14.95 -13.87
C ILE A 30 6.92 15.03 -12.87
N LEU A 31 7.20 14.89 -11.57
CA LEU A 31 6.18 14.81 -10.52
C LEU A 31 5.56 16.17 -10.18
N SER A 32 6.24 17.29 -10.49
CA SER A 32 5.72 18.64 -10.24
C SER A 32 4.35 18.91 -10.89
N ASN A 33 4.04 18.20 -11.97
CA ASN A 33 2.79 18.34 -12.73
C ASN A 33 1.77 17.22 -12.45
N VAL A 34 2.07 16.29 -11.54
CA VAL A 34 1.15 15.21 -11.17
C VAL A 34 0.28 15.69 -10.00
N PRO A 35 -1.05 15.81 -10.18
CA PRO A 35 -1.93 16.25 -9.10
C PRO A 35 -1.88 15.23 -7.95
N LEU A 36 -1.52 15.72 -6.77
CA LEU A 36 -1.52 14.89 -5.56
C LEU A 36 -2.94 14.68 -5.06
N VAL A 37 -3.22 13.46 -4.59
CA VAL A 37 -4.48 13.15 -3.92
C VAL A 37 -4.44 13.74 -2.52
N ASP A 38 -5.38 14.63 -2.19
CA ASP A 38 -5.52 15.17 -0.84
C ASP A 38 -6.10 14.11 0.11
N VAL A 39 -5.21 13.53 0.93
CA VAL A 39 -5.51 12.57 2.00
C VAL A 39 -4.62 12.85 3.21
N LYS A 40 -5.16 12.68 4.41
CA LYS A 40 -4.45 12.88 5.69
C LYS A 40 -4.37 11.60 6.51
N LYS A 41 -5.31 10.68 6.29
CA LYS A 41 -5.34 9.37 6.96
C LYS A 41 -5.62 8.26 5.96
N VAL A 42 -4.78 7.25 5.94
CA VAL A 42 -4.86 6.11 5.01
C VAL A 42 -4.91 4.79 5.76
N LEU A 43 -5.84 3.92 5.37
CA LEU A 43 -5.85 2.51 5.77
C LEU A 43 -5.03 1.68 4.77
N VAL A 44 -4.00 1.00 5.25
CA VAL A 44 -3.25 -0.02 4.51
C VAL A 44 -3.79 -1.39 4.87
N VAL A 45 -4.15 -2.18 3.85
CA VAL A 45 -4.66 -3.54 4.03
C VAL A 45 -3.55 -4.55 3.76
N GLY A 46 -3.14 -5.29 4.80
CA GLY A 46 -2.08 -6.30 4.70
C GLY A 46 -2.54 -7.60 4.05
N SER A 47 -1.60 -8.53 3.83
CA SER A 47 -1.85 -9.81 3.16
C SER A 47 -2.49 -10.89 4.03
N GLY A 48 -2.49 -10.72 5.34
CA GLY A 48 -2.88 -11.78 6.26
C GLY A 48 -1.77 -12.79 6.53
N GLY A 49 -2.16 -14.00 6.90
CA GLY A 49 -1.22 -15.10 7.18
C GLY A 49 -0.43 -15.50 5.92
N LEU A 50 0.79 -16.00 6.13
CA LEU A 50 1.62 -16.51 5.04
C LEU A 50 0.98 -17.77 4.45
N SER A 51 0.93 -17.83 3.12
CA SER A 51 0.47 -18.99 2.37
C SER A 51 1.36 -19.23 1.15
N ILE A 52 1.33 -20.44 0.58
CA ILE A 52 2.09 -20.73 -0.64
C ILE A 52 1.54 -19.83 -1.76
N GLY A 53 2.41 -19.05 -2.39
CA GLY A 53 2.04 -18.07 -3.43
C GLY A 53 1.67 -16.68 -2.90
N GLN A 54 1.67 -16.47 -1.57
CA GLN A 54 1.50 -15.16 -0.95
C GLN A 54 2.26 -15.12 0.38
N ALA A 55 3.53 -14.69 0.31
CA ALA A 55 4.48 -14.83 1.40
C ALA A 55 5.02 -13.46 1.88
N GLY A 56 6.32 -13.40 2.21
CA GLY A 56 6.97 -12.26 2.86
C GLY A 56 7.14 -11.02 1.98
N GLU A 57 6.93 -11.13 0.66
CA GLU A 57 6.98 -10.00 -0.28
C GLU A 57 5.96 -8.89 0.07
N PHE A 58 4.83 -9.27 0.66
CA PHE A 58 3.81 -8.33 1.12
C PHE A 58 4.12 -7.72 2.49
N ASP A 59 5.01 -8.35 3.28
CA ASP A 59 5.62 -7.67 4.44
C ASP A 59 6.56 -6.57 4.00
N TYR A 60 7.44 -6.88 3.06
CA TYR A 60 8.38 -5.91 2.51
C TYR A 60 7.66 -4.71 1.86
N SER A 61 6.77 -4.99 0.90
CA SER A 61 6.08 -3.94 0.13
C SER A 61 5.10 -3.13 0.97
N GLY A 62 4.34 -3.78 1.87
CA GLY A 62 3.50 -3.08 2.86
C GLY A 62 4.31 -2.18 3.78
N SER A 63 5.50 -2.62 4.23
CA SER A 63 6.39 -1.81 5.05
C SER A 63 6.90 -0.56 4.30
N GLN A 64 7.23 -0.70 3.01
CA GLN A 64 7.64 0.44 2.18
C GLN A 64 6.49 1.44 1.97
N ALA A 65 5.26 0.95 1.75
CA ALA A 65 4.09 1.80 1.61
C ALA A 65 3.83 2.64 2.87
N ILE A 66 3.88 2.01 4.05
CA ILE A 66 3.70 2.71 5.33
C ILE A 66 4.82 3.74 5.55
N LYS A 67 6.07 3.38 5.24
CA LYS A 67 7.20 4.30 5.34
C LYS A 67 7.01 5.53 4.44
N ALA A 68 6.60 5.33 3.18
CA ALA A 68 6.37 6.43 2.23
C ALA A 68 5.22 7.36 2.67
N LEU A 69 4.13 6.80 3.19
CA LEU A 69 3.02 7.59 3.76
C LEU A 69 3.48 8.43 4.94
N ARG A 70 4.25 7.82 5.86
CA ARG A 70 4.81 8.52 7.03
C ARG A 70 5.75 9.64 6.64
N GLU A 71 6.65 9.41 5.68
CA GLU A 71 7.55 10.45 5.14
C GLU A 71 6.79 11.59 4.43
N SER A 72 5.57 11.31 3.96
CA SER A 72 4.65 12.29 3.38
C SER A 72 3.75 12.97 4.41
N GLY A 73 3.93 12.68 5.71
CA GLY A 73 3.12 13.26 6.80
C GLY A 73 1.68 12.74 6.86
N ILE A 74 1.40 11.60 6.24
CA ILE A 74 0.07 10.97 6.21
C ILE A 74 -0.05 10.00 7.38
N GLN A 75 -1.13 10.10 8.15
CA GLN A 75 -1.45 9.17 9.22
C GLN A 75 -1.80 7.79 8.65
N THR A 76 -1.23 6.74 9.24
CA THR A 76 -1.32 5.38 8.74
C THR A 76 -2.02 4.46 9.73
N ILE A 77 -3.01 3.72 9.23
CA ILE A 77 -3.62 2.61 9.95
C ILE A 77 -3.32 1.34 9.16
N LEU A 78 -2.86 0.29 9.81
CA LEU A 78 -2.66 -1.02 9.21
C LEU A 78 -3.69 -2.01 9.76
N VAL A 79 -4.27 -2.84 8.90
CA VAL A 79 -4.95 -4.08 9.30
C VAL A 79 -4.19 -5.28 8.76
N ASN A 80 -3.67 -6.12 9.65
CA ASN A 80 -3.01 -7.35 9.28
C ASN A 80 -2.99 -8.32 10.49
N PRO A 81 -3.59 -9.52 10.39
CA PRO A 81 -3.59 -10.50 11.49
C PRO A 81 -2.22 -11.17 11.70
N ASN A 82 -1.28 -11.05 10.77
CA ASN A 82 0.02 -11.71 10.86
C ASN A 82 1.00 -10.93 11.75
N ILE A 83 1.09 -11.35 13.01
CA ILE A 83 1.96 -10.76 14.05
C ILE A 83 3.46 -10.92 13.77
N ALA A 84 3.87 -11.79 12.85
CA ALA A 84 5.26 -12.12 12.58
C ALA A 84 5.81 -11.32 11.38
N THR A 85 5.51 -10.02 11.31
CA THR A 85 5.84 -9.14 10.17
C THR A 85 6.43 -7.81 10.63
N ILE A 86 7.35 -7.24 9.85
CA ILE A 86 7.92 -5.91 10.13
C ILE A 86 6.85 -4.82 9.99
N GLN A 87 5.91 -4.95 9.05
CA GLN A 87 4.85 -3.96 8.84
C GLN A 87 3.96 -3.76 10.08
N THR A 88 3.81 -4.79 10.94
CA THR A 88 3.03 -4.71 12.19
C THR A 88 3.83 -4.22 13.40
N SER A 89 5.09 -3.82 13.21
CA SER A 89 5.90 -3.20 14.25
C SER A 89 5.25 -1.91 14.76
N HIS A 90 5.35 -1.69 16.07
CA HIS A 90 4.87 -0.49 16.77
C HIS A 90 5.58 0.81 16.31
N THR A 91 6.68 0.71 15.57
CA THR A 91 7.44 1.86 15.09
C THR A 91 7.05 2.33 13.69
N LEU A 92 6.30 1.52 12.94
CA LEU A 92 6.07 1.78 11.51
C LEU A 92 4.75 2.49 11.23
N ALA A 93 3.63 1.87 11.60
CA ALA A 93 2.29 2.46 11.43
C ALA A 93 1.83 3.17 12.71
N ASP A 94 1.00 4.22 12.59
CA ASP A 94 0.48 4.93 13.75
C ASP A 94 -0.52 4.08 14.55
N LYS A 95 -1.22 3.17 13.87
CA LYS A 95 -2.13 2.22 14.49
C LYS A 95 -2.16 0.89 13.74
N VAL A 96 -2.15 -0.21 14.48
CA VAL A 96 -2.22 -1.57 13.93
C VAL A 96 -3.43 -2.30 14.49
N TYR A 97 -4.21 -2.90 13.60
CA TYR A 97 -5.31 -3.81 13.90
C TYR A 97 -4.90 -5.24 13.55
N PHE A 98 -4.77 -6.08 14.57
CA PHE A 98 -4.58 -7.53 14.43
C PHE A 98 -5.94 -8.22 14.24
N LEU A 99 -6.63 -7.87 13.16
CA LEU A 99 -7.95 -8.39 12.81
C LEU A 99 -7.91 -9.12 11.46
N PRO A 100 -8.81 -10.08 11.20
CA PRO A 100 -8.90 -10.73 9.91
C PRO A 100 -9.12 -9.72 8.77
N VAL A 101 -8.43 -9.91 7.65
CA VAL A 101 -8.62 -9.10 6.43
C VAL A 101 -9.84 -9.62 5.68
N THR A 102 -11.01 -9.17 6.10
CA THR A 102 -12.31 -9.52 5.53
C THR A 102 -13.16 -8.26 5.39
N CYS A 103 -14.14 -8.28 4.49
CA CYS A 103 -15.04 -7.15 4.29
C CYS A 103 -15.70 -6.68 5.61
N GLU A 104 -16.16 -7.59 6.46
CA GLU A 104 -16.79 -7.26 7.76
C GLU A 104 -15.85 -6.48 8.69
N TYR A 105 -14.69 -7.05 9.04
CA TYR A 105 -13.76 -6.42 9.96
C TYR A 105 -13.16 -5.12 9.41
N VAL A 106 -12.83 -5.09 8.12
CA VAL A 106 -12.30 -3.89 7.49
C VAL A 106 -13.38 -2.79 7.44
N SER A 107 -14.64 -3.13 7.21
CA SER A 107 -15.75 -2.17 7.27
C SER A 107 -15.87 -1.53 8.66
N HIS A 108 -15.76 -2.31 9.73
CA HIS A 108 -15.76 -1.77 11.08
C HIS A 108 -14.60 -0.81 11.34
N ILE A 109 -13.40 -1.09 10.81
CA ILE A 109 -12.25 -0.18 10.89
C ILE A 109 -12.55 1.11 10.12
N LEU A 110 -13.07 1.02 8.89
CA LEU A 110 -13.41 2.19 8.07
C LEU A 110 -14.44 3.08 8.77
N GLU A 111 -15.47 2.49 9.37
CA GLU A 111 -16.51 3.24 10.09
C GLU A 111 -16.00 3.93 11.35
N LYS A 112 -15.09 3.27 12.08
CA LYS A 112 -14.51 3.77 13.32
C LYS A 112 -13.44 4.83 13.08
N GLU A 113 -12.53 4.57 12.15
CA GLU A 113 -11.33 5.40 11.96
C GLU A 113 -11.52 6.52 10.95
N ARG A 114 -12.50 6.39 10.04
CA ARG A 114 -12.81 7.34 8.98
C ARG A 114 -11.56 7.81 8.21
N PRO A 115 -10.79 6.89 7.59
CA PRO A 115 -9.68 7.28 6.73
C PRO A 115 -10.17 7.96 5.46
N ASP A 116 -9.37 8.87 4.90
CA ASP A 116 -9.65 9.53 3.63
C ASP A 116 -9.38 8.60 2.44
N GLY A 117 -8.46 7.64 2.62
CA GLY A 117 -8.08 6.70 1.59
C GLY A 117 -7.76 5.30 2.09
N ILE A 118 -7.74 4.35 1.15
CA ILE A 118 -7.41 2.95 1.37
C ILE A 118 -6.40 2.47 0.32
N LEU A 119 -5.39 1.72 0.75
CA LEU A 119 -4.42 1.04 -0.13
C LEU A 119 -4.64 -0.48 -0.08
N LEU A 120 -4.88 -1.06 -1.26
CA LEU A 120 -5.21 -2.48 -1.44
C LEU A 120 -4.13 -3.26 -2.19
N THR A 121 -3.18 -2.58 -2.82
CA THR A 121 -2.18 -3.16 -3.75
C THR A 121 -0.97 -3.79 -3.07
N PHE A 122 -0.80 -3.58 -1.75
CA PHE A 122 0.36 -4.06 -0.99
C PHE A 122 0.06 -5.29 -0.11
N GLY A 123 -1.15 -5.84 -0.20
CA GLY A 123 -1.60 -6.99 0.60
C GLY A 123 -1.97 -8.22 -0.23
N GLY A 124 -1.43 -8.35 -1.44
CA GLY A 124 -1.69 -9.50 -2.31
C GLY A 124 -3.16 -9.72 -2.63
N GLN A 125 -3.54 -10.96 -2.96
CA GLN A 125 -4.91 -11.29 -3.36
C GLN A 125 -5.90 -11.10 -2.20
N THR A 126 -5.47 -11.33 -0.95
CA THR A 126 -6.32 -11.13 0.23
C THR A 126 -6.86 -9.70 0.28
N ALA A 127 -5.98 -8.70 0.16
CA ALA A 127 -6.37 -7.30 0.21
C ALA A 127 -7.20 -6.90 -1.01
N LEU A 128 -6.83 -7.37 -2.21
CA LEU A 128 -7.57 -7.09 -3.45
C LEU A 128 -9.01 -7.59 -3.37
N ASN A 129 -9.21 -8.85 -2.99
CA ASN A 129 -10.53 -9.45 -2.85
C ASN A 129 -11.37 -8.71 -1.81
N CYS A 130 -10.78 -8.38 -0.66
CA CYS A 130 -11.46 -7.58 0.37
C CYS A 130 -11.88 -6.21 -0.17
N GLY A 131 -11.01 -5.53 -0.91
CA GLY A 131 -11.31 -4.26 -1.56
C GLY A 131 -12.48 -4.33 -2.54
N ILE A 132 -12.50 -5.37 -3.39
CA ILE A 132 -13.59 -5.61 -4.34
C ILE A 132 -14.92 -5.83 -3.62
N GLU A 133 -14.93 -6.57 -2.51
CA GLU A 133 -16.15 -6.77 -1.70
C GLU A 133 -16.62 -5.48 -1.01
N LEU A 134 -15.70 -4.66 -0.51
CA LEU A 134 -15.99 -3.34 0.08
C LEU A 134 -16.60 -2.37 -0.95
N ASP A 135 -16.12 -2.43 -2.20
CA ASP A 135 -16.67 -1.63 -3.29
C ASP A 135 -18.06 -2.12 -3.72
N ARG A 136 -18.20 -3.43 -3.96
CA ARG A 136 -19.49 -4.06 -4.33
C ARG A 136 -20.58 -3.84 -3.28
N SER A 137 -20.23 -3.85 -2.00
CA SER A 137 -21.15 -3.54 -0.90
C SER A 137 -21.49 -2.05 -0.78
N GLY A 138 -20.82 -1.18 -1.55
CA GLY A 138 -21.03 0.27 -1.55
C GLY A 138 -20.45 0.98 -0.31
N ILE A 139 -19.66 0.29 0.52
CA ILE A 139 -19.14 0.83 1.77
C ILE A 139 -18.13 1.94 1.52
N LEU A 140 -17.21 1.75 0.56
CA LEU A 140 -16.21 2.76 0.19
C LEU A 140 -16.89 4.07 -0.25
N LYS A 141 -17.92 3.95 -1.12
CA LYS A 141 -18.71 5.09 -1.59
C LYS A 141 -19.49 5.76 -0.45
N ARG A 142 -20.17 4.98 0.40
CA ARG A 142 -20.96 5.48 1.53
C ARG A 142 -20.10 6.24 2.54
N LEU A 143 -18.88 5.78 2.77
CA LEU A 143 -17.94 6.38 3.72
C LEU A 143 -17.03 7.45 3.09
N ASN A 144 -17.15 7.67 1.77
CA ASN A 144 -16.29 8.57 0.99
C ASN A 144 -14.79 8.26 1.13
N VAL A 145 -14.45 6.96 1.11
CA VAL A 145 -13.06 6.46 1.21
C VAL A 145 -12.52 6.30 -0.21
N LYS A 146 -11.43 7.00 -0.53
CA LYS A 146 -10.79 6.93 -1.84
C LYS A 146 -9.90 5.70 -1.93
N VAL A 147 -10.04 4.91 -3.00
CA VAL A 147 -9.03 3.89 -3.32
C VAL A 147 -7.81 4.61 -3.89
N LEU A 148 -6.66 4.41 -3.26
CA LEU A 148 -5.40 4.99 -3.70
C LEU A 148 -4.61 3.98 -4.54
N GLY A 149 -3.85 4.50 -5.51
CA GLY A 149 -3.15 3.67 -6.50
C GLY A 149 -4.11 3.19 -7.58
N THR A 150 -3.99 1.91 -7.97
CA THR A 150 -4.77 1.34 -9.07
C THR A 150 -6.27 1.32 -8.75
N PRO A 151 -7.14 1.87 -9.60
CA PRO A 151 -8.59 1.83 -9.40
C PRO A 151 -9.13 0.40 -9.30
N ILE A 152 -10.15 0.18 -8.45
CA ILE A 152 -10.78 -1.15 -8.28
C ILE A 152 -11.30 -1.73 -9.58
N LYS A 153 -11.84 -0.89 -10.47
CA LYS A 153 -12.30 -1.32 -11.79
C LYS A 153 -11.17 -1.94 -12.62
N THR A 154 -9.98 -1.35 -12.59
CA THR A 154 -8.79 -1.87 -13.26
C THR A 154 -8.36 -3.20 -12.65
N LEU A 155 -8.39 -3.31 -11.32
CA LEU A 155 -8.09 -4.56 -10.61
C LEU A 155 -9.07 -5.69 -11.01
N ILE A 156 -10.37 -5.41 -11.05
CA ILE A 156 -11.38 -6.40 -11.48
C ILE A 156 -11.14 -6.83 -12.93
N THR A 157 -10.81 -5.87 -13.79
CA THR A 157 -10.57 -6.12 -15.22
C THR A 157 -9.31 -6.97 -15.45
N SER A 158 -8.26 -6.78 -14.65
CA SER A 158 -7.02 -7.58 -14.76
C SER A 158 -7.14 -8.98 -14.17
N GLU A 159 -7.97 -9.18 -13.14
CA GLU A 159 -8.14 -10.47 -12.47
C GLU A 159 -9.14 -11.40 -13.17
N ASP A 160 -10.14 -10.82 -13.86
CA ASP A 160 -11.09 -11.59 -14.66
C ASP A 160 -10.51 -11.85 -16.06
N ARG A 161 -10.26 -13.12 -16.37
CA ARG A 161 -9.63 -13.53 -17.65
C ARG A 161 -10.41 -13.09 -18.87
N ASP A 162 -11.74 -13.12 -18.83
CA ASP A 162 -12.57 -12.76 -19.98
C ASP A 162 -12.59 -11.25 -20.17
N LEU A 163 -12.70 -10.48 -19.07
CA LEU A 163 -12.58 -9.02 -19.12
C LEU A 163 -11.19 -8.59 -19.58
N PHE A 164 -10.14 -9.28 -19.11
CA PHE A 164 -8.77 -9.02 -19.50
C PHE A 164 -8.57 -9.25 -21.01
N VAL A 165 -9.01 -10.40 -21.54
CA VAL A 165 -8.93 -10.70 -22.98
C VAL A 165 -9.75 -9.70 -23.80
N LYS A 166 -10.93 -9.30 -23.34
CA LYS A 166 -11.72 -8.24 -24.00
C LYS A 166 -10.99 -6.91 -24.00
N ALA A 167 -10.35 -6.53 -22.91
CA ALA A 167 -9.55 -5.31 -22.81
C ALA A 167 -8.34 -5.33 -23.76
N LEU A 168 -7.69 -6.48 -23.93
CA LEU A 168 -6.58 -6.69 -24.86
C LEU A 168 -7.00 -6.63 -26.34
N ASN A 169 -8.16 -7.20 -26.67
CA ASN A 169 -8.65 -7.30 -28.04
C ASN A 169 -9.40 -6.06 -28.54
N GLY A 170 -9.83 -5.17 -27.63
CA GLY A 170 -10.39 -3.87 -27.99
C GLY A 170 -9.31 -2.82 -28.28
N ASN A 171 -9.70 -1.70 -28.90
CA ASN A 171 -8.89 -0.46 -28.92
C ASN A 171 -8.69 0.14 -27.48
N SER A 172 -9.02 -0.61 -26.44
CA SER A 172 -9.04 -0.23 -25.02
C SER A 172 -7.76 -0.56 -24.28
N PHE A 173 -6.71 -1.07 -24.94
CA PHE A 173 -5.42 -1.25 -24.28
C PHE A 173 -4.93 0.09 -23.69
N SER A 174 -5.15 1.21 -24.40
CA SER A 174 -4.88 2.57 -23.91
C SER A 174 -5.77 3.02 -22.73
N GLU A 175 -6.97 2.48 -22.57
CA GLU A 175 -7.87 2.81 -21.45
C GLU A 175 -7.45 2.11 -20.15
N LEU A 176 -6.83 0.94 -20.24
CA LEU A 176 -6.32 0.20 -19.08
C LEU A 176 -5.10 0.87 -18.43
N ILE A 177 -4.26 1.50 -19.26
CA ILE A 177 -3.07 2.27 -18.83
C ILE A 177 -3.36 3.76 -18.59
N GLY A 178 -4.40 4.32 -19.20
CA GLY A 178 -4.75 5.75 -19.07
C GLY A 178 -5.42 6.13 -17.74
N GLU A 179 -5.81 5.15 -16.91
CA GLU A 179 -6.34 5.35 -15.56
C GLU A 179 -5.27 5.11 -14.45
N ILE A 180 -3.99 4.93 -14.81
CA ILE A 180 -2.83 4.82 -13.89
C ILE A 180 -2.11 6.16 -13.80
#